data_AF-A0A924J2M2-F1
#
_entry.id   AF-A0A924J2M2-F1
#
_cell.length_a   1.000
_cell.length_b   1.000
_cell.length_c   1.000
_cell.angle_alpha   90.00
_cell.angle_beta   90.00
_cell.angle_gamma   90.00
#
_symmetry.space_group_name_H-M   'P 1'
#
loop_
_entity.id
_entity.type
_entity.pdbx_description
1 polymer ?
#
loop_
_entity_poly.entity_id
_entity_poly.type
_entity_poly.pdbx_seq_one_letter_code
_entity_poly.pdbx_strand_id
1 'polypeptide(L)'
;MADLSALVAELADRVHTLEEEATQRHPSVSEDMLLAISAAVAAYLGKRATVKQVHLRRGGAWATQGLATVQQSHADWHGVR
;
A
#
# COMPACT_ATOMS: atom_id res chain seq x y z
N MET A 1 30.85 -25.46 8.85
CA MET A 1 30.68 -24.49 7.74
C MET A 1 29.69 -25.00 6.69
N ALA A 2 29.82 -26.25 6.22
CA ALA A 2 28.98 -26.82 5.16
C ALA A 2 27.46 -26.83 5.47
N ASP A 3 27.08 -27.16 6.71
CA ASP A 3 25.65 -27.21 7.10
C ASP A 3 25.00 -25.83 7.10
N LEU A 4 25.73 -24.79 7.53
CA LEU A 4 25.22 -23.42 7.50
C LEU A 4 25.03 -22.93 6.06
N SER A 5 25.98 -23.23 5.16
CA SER A 5 25.81 -22.88 3.74
C SER A 5 24.65 -23.63 3.10
N ALA A 6 24.40 -24.89 3.49
CA ALA A 6 23.26 -25.66 3.00
C ALA A 6 21.92 -25.06 3.46
N LEU A 7 21.82 -24.69 4.75
CA LEU A 7 20.62 -24.03 5.30
C LEU A 7 20.38 -22.65 4.67
N VAL A 8 21.43 -21.89 4.39
CA VAL A 8 21.30 -20.58 3.70
C VAL A 8 20.84 -20.77 2.26
N ALA A 9 21.34 -21.79 1.55
CA ALA A 9 20.89 -22.10 0.20
C ALA A 9 19.41 -22.51 0.17
N GLU A 10 18.98 -23.38 1.08
CA GLU A 10 17.58 -23.78 1.22
C GLU A 10 16.67 -22.58 1.55
N LEU A 11 17.14 -21.69 2.44
CA LEU A 11 16.39 -20.49 2.78
C LEU A 11 16.28 -19.53 1.59
N ALA A 12 17.34 -19.37 0.80
CA ALA A 12 17.35 -18.53 -0.39
C ALA A 12 16.33 -19.02 -1.43
N ASP A 13 16.28 -20.33 -1.69
CA ASP A 13 15.29 -20.93 -2.61
C ASP A 13 13.84 -20.72 -2.13
N ARG A 14 13.61 -20.88 -0.82
CA ARG A 14 12.30 -20.63 -0.21
C ARG A 14 11.89 -19.17 -0.30
N VAL A 15 12.81 -18.23 -0.06
CA VAL A 15 12.56 -16.80 -0.20
C VAL A 15 12.24 -16.47 -1.66
N HIS A 16 13.03 -16.98 -2.60
CA HIS A 16 12.81 -16.77 -4.03
C HIS A 16 11.40 -17.23 -4.45
N THR A 17 11.00 -18.43 -4.04
CA THR A 17 9.65 -18.96 -4.30
C THR A 17 8.56 -18.03 -3.73
N LEU A 18 8.72 -17.57 -2.49
CA LEU A 18 7.76 -16.67 -1.85
C LEU A 18 7.69 -15.29 -2.53
N GLU A 19 8.81 -14.76 -3.01
CA GLU A 19 8.86 -13.50 -3.75
C GLU A 19 8.15 -13.61 -5.11
N GLU A 20 8.32 -14.73 -5.81
CA GLU A 20 7.59 -15.00 -7.05
C GLU A 20 6.08 -15.10 -6.80
N GLU A 21 5.66 -15.83 -5.77
CA GLU A 21 4.25 -15.94 -5.39
C GLU A 21 3.67 -14.58 -4.94
N ALA A 22 4.43 -13.78 -4.20
CA ALA A 22 4.02 -12.44 -3.79
C ALA A 22 3.83 -11.51 -5.00
N THR A 23 4.72 -11.59 -5.99
CA THR A 23 4.61 -10.83 -7.23
C THR A 23 3.34 -11.21 -7.99
N GLN A 24 2.98 -12.50 -8.02
CA GLN A 24 1.77 -13.00 -8.66
C GLN A 24 0.48 -12.60 -7.92
N ARG A 25 0.51 -12.57 -6.58
CA ARG A 25 -0.67 -12.21 -5.74
C ARG A 25 -1.06 -10.74 -5.83
N HIS A 26 -0.12 -9.86 -6.17
CA HIS A 26 -0.34 -8.43 -6.27
C HIS A 26 -0.22 -7.97 -7.73
N PRO A 27 -1.19 -8.32 -8.60
CA PRO A 27 -1.19 -7.83 -9.97
C PRO A 27 -1.15 -6.30 -9.96
N SER A 28 -0.40 -5.73 -10.90
CA SER A 28 -0.36 -4.28 -11.09
C SER A 28 -1.78 -3.77 -11.29
N VAL A 29 -2.25 -2.93 -10.37
CA VAL A 29 -3.54 -2.26 -10.51
C VAL A 29 -3.44 -1.30 -11.70
N SER A 30 -4.30 -1.47 -12.69
CA SER A 30 -4.36 -0.55 -13.84
C SER A 30 -4.83 0.83 -13.40
N GLU A 31 -4.43 1.87 -14.12
CA GLU A 31 -4.86 3.24 -13.85
C GLU A 31 -6.40 3.37 -13.93
N ASP A 32 -7.03 2.69 -14.88
CA ASP A 32 -8.48 2.64 -15.02
C ASP A 32 -9.17 2.06 -13.77
N MET A 33 -8.59 1.01 -13.18
CA MET A 33 -9.12 0.40 -11.96
C MET A 33 -8.97 1.34 -10.75
N LEU A 34 -7.83 2.04 -10.64
CA LEU A 34 -7.63 3.07 -9.61
C LEU A 34 -8.63 4.23 -9.75
N LEU A 35 -8.88 4.68 -10.98
CA LEU A 35 -9.83 5.74 -11.29
C LEU A 35 -11.26 5.32 -10.93
N ALA A 36 -11.67 4.10 -11.32
CA ALA A 36 -12.99 3.56 -11.03
C ALA A 36 -13.26 3.47 -9.51
N ILE A 37 -12.29 2.95 -8.75
CA ILE A 37 -12.40 2.87 -7.27
C ILE A 37 -12.48 4.28 -6.67
N SER A 38 -11.62 5.20 -7.13
CA SER A 38 -11.60 6.58 -6.63
C SER A 38 -12.94 7.30 -6.90
N ALA A 39 -13.52 7.10 -8.08
CA ALA A 39 -14.81 7.66 -8.45
C ALA A 39 -15.95 7.09 -7.60
N ALA A 40 -15.96 5.78 -7.35
CA ALA A 40 -16.95 5.13 -6.50
C ALA A 40 -16.91 5.65 -5.06
N VAL A 41 -15.71 5.80 -4.48
CA VAL A 41 -15.52 6.37 -3.14
C VAL A 41 -15.96 7.84 -3.10
N ALA A 42 -15.59 8.65 -4.10
CA ALA A 42 -16.01 10.05 -4.18
C ALA A 42 -17.54 10.20 -4.29
N ALA A 43 -18.19 9.32 -5.08
CA ALA A 43 -19.65 9.28 -5.20
C ALA A 43 -20.32 8.88 -3.88
N TYR A 44 -19.79 7.85 -3.19
CA TYR A 44 -20.29 7.41 -1.89
C TYR A 44 -20.19 8.50 -0.82
N LEU A 45 -19.08 9.24 -0.79
CA LEU A 45 -18.85 10.29 0.21
C LEU A 45 -19.64 11.58 -0.05
N GLY A 46 -20.36 11.70 -1.17
CA GLY A 46 -21.39 12.74 -1.39
C GLY A 46 -20.90 14.20 -1.43
N LYS A 47 -19.59 14.44 -1.28
CA LYS A 47 -18.95 15.75 -1.43
C LYS A 47 -18.08 15.70 -2.67
N ARG A 48 -18.05 16.76 -3.50
CA ARG A 48 -17.05 16.96 -4.57
C ARG A 48 -15.66 17.08 -3.95
N ALA A 49 -15.14 15.99 -3.40
CA ALA A 49 -13.75 15.89 -3.01
C ALA A 49 -12.98 15.81 -4.31
N THR A 50 -12.35 16.91 -4.70
CA THR A 50 -11.36 16.91 -5.77
C THR A 50 -10.32 15.87 -5.39
N VAL A 51 -10.39 14.68 -5.99
CA VAL A 51 -9.45 13.60 -5.69
C VAL A 51 -8.10 14.05 -6.24
N LYS A 52 -7.28 14.66 -5.38
CA LYS A 52 -5.90 15.03 -5.69
C LYS A 52 -5.10 13.73 -5.73
N GLN A 53 -4.99 13.15 -6.92
CA GLN A 53 -4.10 12.07 -7.32
C GLN A 53 -3.72 11.07 -6.20
N VAL A 54 -4.44 9.95 -6.14
CA VAL A 54 -4.18 8.87 -5.18
C VAL A 54 -2.87 8.17 -5.57
N HIS A 55 -1.81 8.41 -4.79
CA HIS A 55 -0.55 7.70 -4.96
C HIS A 55 -0.59 6.41 -4.12
N LEU A 56 -0.71 5.27 -4.79
CA LEU A 56 -0.63 3.96 -4.14
C LEU A 56 0.83 3.69 -3.71
N ARG A 57 1.12 3.85 -2.42
CA ARG A 57 2.41 3.44 -1.84
C ARG A 57 2.33 1.97 -1.42
N ARG A 58 3.08 1.10 -2.10
CA ARG A 58 3.22 -0.31 -1.73
C ARG A 58 4.21 -0.44 -0.58
N GLY A 59 3.76 -0.92 0.59
CA GLY A 59 4.61 -1.18 1.74
C GLY A 59 3.82 -1.59 2.98
N GLY A 60 4.44 -2.33 3.91
CA GLY A 60 3.80 -2.88 5.13
C GLY A 60 3.35 -1.85 6.17
N ALA A 61 3.44 -0.57 5.87
CA ALA A 61 3.06 0.54 6.75
C ALA A 61 1.59 0.95 6.61
N TRP A 62 0.73 0.16 5.95
CA TRP A 62 -0.70 0.48 5.76
C TRP A 62 -1.39 0.89 7.07
N ALA A 63 -1.16 0.13 8.15
CA ALA A 63 -1.76 0.39 9.45
C ALA A 63 -1.25 1.70 10.09
N THR A 64 0.06 1.98 9.99
CA THR A 64 0.66 3.21 10.55
C THR A 64 0.30 4.45 9.73
N GLN A 65 0.15 4.32 8.41
CA GLN A 65 -0.25 5.42 7.51
C GLN A 65 -1.73 5.81 7.68
N GLY A 66 -2.61 4.84 7.90
CA GLY A 66 -4.01 5.12 8.22
C GLY A 66 -4.15 5.95 9.51
N LEU A 67 -3.40 5.58 10.56
CA LEU A 67 -3.36 6.34 11.81
C LEU A 67 -2.76 7.75 11.64
N ALA A 68 -1.65 7.87 10.90
CA ALA A 68 -1.00 9.16 10.67
C ALA A 68 -1.91 10.16 9.95
N THR A 69 -2.69 9.70 8.96
CA THR A 69 -3.62 10.54 8.19
C THR A 69 -4.75 11.08 9.08
N VAL A 70 -5.29 10.25 9.97
CA VAL A 70 -6.30 10.67 10.96
C VAL A 70 -5.72 11.72 11.91
N GLN A 71 -4.50 11.53 12.39
CA GLN A 71 -3.82 12.49 13.28
C GLN A 71 -3.50 13.82 12.61
N GLN A 72 -3.03 13.82 11.35
CA GLN A 72 -2.75 15.04 10.59
C GLN A 72 -3.99 15.84 10.26
N SER A 73 -5.13 15.19 10.01
CA SER A 73 -6.39 15.88 9.77
C SER A 73 -6.84 16.76 10.96
N HIS A 74 -6.45 16.37 12.19
CA HIS A 74 -6.70 17.17 13.39
C HIS A 74 -5.69 18.32 13.55
N ALA A 75 -4.43 18.13 13.15
CA ALA A 75 -3.40 19.16 13.22
C ALA A 75 -3.65 20.33 12.24
N ASP A 76 -4.08 20.03 11.01
CA ASP A 76 -4.37 21.04 9.99
C ASP A 76 -5.53 21.96 10.39
N TRP A 77 -6.48 21.47 11.20
CA TRP A 77 -7.59 22.28 11.73
C TRP A 77 -7.18 23.29 12.81
N HIS A 78 -6.06 23.06 13.50
CA HIS A 78 -5.56 23.97 14.53
C HIS A 78 -4.55 25.02 14.00
N GLY A 79 -4.14 24.91 12.74
CA GLY A 79 -3.20 25.83 12.07
C GLY A 79 -3.84 26.93 11.22
N VAL A 80 -5.17 26.98 11.10
CA VAL A 80 -5.89 28.06 10.40
C VAL A 80 -6.28 29.15 11.41
N ARG A 81 -5.31 30.01 11.75
CA ARG A 81 -5.53 31.37 12.26
C ARG A 81 -4.49 32.29 11.66
#